data_AF-A0A6H2DP69-F1
#
_entry.id   AF-A0A6H2DP69-F1
#
_cell.length_a   1.000
_cell.length_b   1.000
_cell.length_c   1.000
_cell.angle_alpha   90.00
_cell.angle_beta   90.00
_cell.angle_gamma   90.00
#
_symmetry.space_group_name_H-M   'P 1'
#
loop_
_entity.id
_entity.type
_entity.pdbx_description
1 polymer ?
#
loop_
_entity_poly.entity_id
_entity_poly.type
_entity_poly.pdbx_seq_one_letter_code
_entity_poly.pdbx_strand_id
1 'polypeptide(L)' 'MTRTRLVYDEDAQELISEEAGVAYPIKNGIPVMLIEEARKL' A
#
# COMPACT_ATOMS: atom_id res chain seq x y z
N MET A 1 -11.05 -17.59 -1.22
CA MET A 1 -10.02 -16.92 -2.03
C MET A 1 -10.34 -15.43 -2.01
N THR A 2 -9.71 -14.63 -1.17
CA THR A 2 -9.98 -13.18 -1.13
C THR A 2 -8.67 -12.46 -1.38
N ARG A 3 -8.42 -12.12 -2.64
CA ARG A 3 -7.42 -11.11 -3.00
C ARG A 3 -8.05 -9.77 -2.67
N THR A 4 -7.81 -9.26 -1.47
CA THR A 4 -8.20 -7.90 -1.08
C THR A 4 -7.61 -6.93 -2.11
N ARG A 5 -8.46 -6.04 -2.62
CA ARG A 5 -8.09 -5.08 -3.65
C ARG A 5 -7.19 -4.03 -3.00
N LEU A 6 -5.95 -3.94 -3.48
CA LEU A 6 -5.06 -2.82 -3.17
C LEU A 6 -5.28 -1.75 -4.25
N VAL A 7 -5.50 -0.51 -3.83
CA VAL A 7 -5.60 0.64 -4.73
C VAL A 7 -4.20 1.18 -4.94
N TYR A 8 -3.78 1.30 -6.19
CA TYR A 8 -2.52 1.93 -6.52
C TYR A 8 -2.72 3.44 -6.65
N ASP A 9 -1.96 4.20 -5.87
CA ASP A 9 -1.87 5.66 -5.94
C ASP A 9 -0.59 6.03 -6.69
N GLU A 10 -0.76 6.52 -7.91
CA GLU A 10 0.36 6.90 -8.78
C GLU A 10 1.04 8.21 -8.35
N ASP A 11 0.28 9.13 -7.75
CA ASP A 11 0.78 10.41 -7.27
C ASP A 11 1.68 10.21 -6.04
N ALA A 12 1.27 9.34 -5.12
CA ALA A 12 2.01 9.02 -3.91
C ALA A 12 3.02 7.87 -4.10
N GLN A 13 2.93 7.11 -5.20
CA GLN A 13 3.66 5.85 -5.40
C GLN A 13 3.41 4.88 -4.25
N GLU A 14 2.15 4.62 -3.90
CA GLU A 14 1.78 3.75 -2.77
C GLU A 14 0.71 2.73 -3.16
N LEU A 15 0.65 1.61 -2.45
CA LEU A 15 -0.45 0.65 -2.48
C LEU A 15 -1.31 0.82 -1.23
N ILE A 16 -2.52 1.31 -1.43
CA ILE A 16 -3.50 1.58 -0.38
C ILE A 16 -4.35 0.34 -0.15
N SER A 17 -4.42 -0.08 1.11
CA SER A 17 -5.32 -1.13 1.60
C SER A 17 -6.45 -0.48 2.39
N GLU A 18 -7.61 -0.31 1.76
CA GLU A 18 -8.79 0.30 2.39
C GLU A 18 -9.31 -0.55 3.56
N GLU A 19 -9.27 -1.89 3.44
CA GLU A 19 -9.71 -2.79 4.53
C GLU A 19 -8.81 -2.70 5.77
N ALA A 20 -7.51 -2.48 5.57
CA ALA A 20 -6.54 -2.38 6.66
C ALA A 20 -6.29 -0.94 7.14
N GLY A 21 -6.78 0.07 6.40
CA GLY A 21 -6.59 1.47 6.74
C GLY A 21 -5.12 1.92 6.64
N VAL A 22 -4.34 1.31 5.75
CA VAL A 22 -2.90 1.60 5.60
C VAL A 22 -2.49 1.70 4.13
N ALA A 23 -1.45 2.49 3.86
CA ALA A 23 -0.79 2.63 2.57
C ALA A 23 0.65 2.12 2.65
N TYR A 24 1.06 1.31 1.68
CA TYR A 24 2.40 0.77 1.56
C TYR A 24 3.19 1.50 0.48
N PRO A 25 4.33 2.12 0.78
CA PRO A 25 5.09 2.86 -0.21
C PRO A 25 5.75 1.93 -1.23
N ILE A 26 5.92 2.43 -2.46
CA ILE A 26 6.63 1.75 -3.54
C ILE A 26 7.98 2.44 -3.71
N LYS A 27 9.06 1.68 -3.49
CA LYS A 27 10.43 2.17 -3.62
C LYS A 27 11.12 1.45 -4.77
N ASN A 28 11.62 2.21 -5.75
CA ASN A 28 12.25 1.66 -6.97
C ASN A 28 11.34 0.66 -7.73
N GLY A 29 10.03 0.91 -7.75
CA GLY A 29 9.05 0.03 -8.39
C GLY A 29 8.70 -1.24 -7.59
N ILE A 30 9.22 -1.39 -6.37
CA ILE A 30 8.93 -2.52 -5.49
C ILE A 30 8.07 -2.05 -4.32
N PRO A 31 6.87 -2.63 -4.12
CA PRO A 31 6.05 -2.35 -2.94
C PRO A 31 6.73 -2.82 -1.65
N VAL A 32 6.83 -1.94 -0.68
CA VAL A 32 7.38 -2.23 0.65
C VAL A 32 6.24 -2.61 1.58
N MET A 33 5.93 -3.90 1.64
CA MET A 33 4.89 -4.46 2.53
C MET A 33 5.40 -4.68 3.96
N LEU A 34 5.95 -3.63 4.57
CA LEU A 34 6.39 -3.63 5.97
C LEU A 34 5.42 -2.78 6.77
N ILE A 35 4.96 -3.29 7.92
CA ILE A 35 4.02 -2.58 8.80
C ILE A 35 4.65 -1.27 9.33
N GLU A 36 5.95 -1.28 9.58
CA GLU A 36 6.70 -0.10 10.05
C GLU A 36 6.77 1.03 9.01
N GLU A 37 6.79 0.66 7.73
CA GLU A 37 6.81 1.60 6.61
C GLU A 37 5.40 1.94 6.13
N ALA A 38 4.38 1.23 6.63
CA ALA A 38 3.00 1.45 6.26
C ALA A 38 2.52 2.77 6.87
N ARG A 39 2.05 3.66 6.02
CA ARG A 39 1.43 4.90 6.43
C ARG A 39 -0.03 4.64 6.79
N LYS A 40 -0.48 5.17 7.91
CA LYS A 40 -1.90 5.12 8.28
C LYS A 40 -2.70 6.10 7.43
N LEU A 41 -3.85 5.64 6.90
CA LEU A 41 -4.80 6.49 6.19
C LEU A 41 -5.55 7.43 7.14
#